data_AF-A0A7C0XHF2-F1
#
_entry.id   AF-A0A7C0XHF2-F1
#
_cell.length_a   1.000
_cell.length_b   1.000
_cell.length_c   1.000
_cell.angle_alpha   90.00
_cell.angle_beta   90.00
_cell.angle_gamma   90.00
#
_symmetry.space_group_name_H-M   'P 1'
#
loop_
_entity.id
_entity.type
_entity.pdbx_description
1 polymer ?
#
loop_
_entity_poly.entity_id
_entity_poly.type
_entity_poly.pdbx_seq_one_letter_code
_entity_poly.pdbx_strand_id
1 'polypeptide(L)' 'MGWKVELRASESKLFEVVKAVRKRFSPSSIWSIKREDDNYFIIMFMATSSLEETLRILGEEDLLYYLVSIEAM' A
#
# COMPACT_ATOMS: atom_id res chain seq x y z
N MET A 1 -13.26 -10.06 6.77
CA MET A 1 -12.57 -8.96 7.49
C MET A 1 -11.31 -8.66 6.71
N GLY A 2 -11.14 -7.41 6.31
CA GLY A 2 -9.97 -6.97 5.55
C GLY A 2 -9.45 -5.66 6.11
N TRP A 3 -8.31 -5.23 5.60
CA TRP A 3 -7.65 -4.00 6.02
C TRP A 3 -7.58 -3.05 4.85
N LYS A 4 -8.03 -1.83 5.08
CA LYS A 4 -7.75 -0.70 4.19
C LYS A 4 -6.35 -0.20 4.52
N VAL A 5 -5.46 -0.21 3.54
CA VAL A 5 -4.06 0.22 3.69
C VAL A 5 -3.81 1.42 2.79
N GLU A 6 -3.18 2.45 3.34
CA GLU A 6 -2.78 3.64 2.61
C GLU A 6 -1.25 3.81 2.69
N LEU A 7 -0.62 3.92 1.53
CA LEU A 7 0.81 4.20 1.40
C LEU A 7 1.03 5.55 0.72
N ARG A 8 1.99 6.34 1.19
CA ARG A 8 2.45 7.57 0.55
C ARG A 8 3.79 7.33 -0.12
N ALA A 9 3.85 7.47 -1.43
CA ALA A 9 5.09 7.34 -2.20
C ALA A 9 5.42 8.63 -2.95
N SER A 10 6.70 8.95 -3.11
CA SER A 10 7.12 10.03 -4.00
C SER A 10 6.88 9.64 -5.47
N GLU A 11 6.80 10.62 -6.36
CA GLU A 11 6.65 10.38 -7.81
C GLU A 11 7.71 9.41 -8.35
N SER A 12 8.97 9.57 -7.93
CA SER A 12 10.09 8.71 -8.32
C SER A 12 9.98 7.26 -7.81
N LYS A 13 9.22 7.02 -6.74
CA LYS A 13 9.04 5.71 -6.11
C LYS A 13 7.67 5.09 -6.37
N LEU A 14 6.74 5.84 -6.96
CA LEU A 14 5.38 5.40 -7.22
C LEU A 14 5.32 4.07 -7.97
N PHE A 15 6.08 3.93 -9.05
CA PHE A 15 6.08 2.72 -9.85
C PHE A 15 6.58 1.49 -9.08
N GLU A 16 7.66 1.65 -8.30
CA GLU A 16 8.22 0.58 -7.47
C GLU A 16 7.23 0.13 -6.39
N VAL A 17 6.62 1.08 -5.68
CA VAL A 17 5.63 0.81 -4.63
C VAL A 17 4.40 0.10 -5.19
N VAL A 18 3.83 0.59 -6.30
CA VAL A 18 2.66 -0.03 -6.95
C VAL A 18 2.97 -1.44 -7.41
N LYS A 19 4.18 -1.67 -7.97
CA LYS A 19 4.62 -2.99 -8.40
C LYS A 19 4.74 -3.97 -7.23
N ALA A 20 5.33 -3.54 -6.11
CA ALA A 20 5.45 -4.35 -4.90
C ALA A 20 4.07 -4.71 -4.32
N VAL A 21 3.15 -3.73 -4.23
CA VAL A 21 1.78 -3.98 -3.77
C VAL A 21 1.07 -4.99 -4.66
N ARG A 22 1.11 -4.84 -5.99
CA ARG A 22 0.47 -5.79 -6.92
C ARG A 22 1.08 -7.19 -6.93
N LYS A 23 2.36 -7.30 -6.56
CA LYS A 23 3.08 -8.58 -6.50
C LYS A 23 2.69 -9.38 -5.26
N ARG A 24 2.51 -8.70 -4.12
CA ARG A 24 2.30 -9.35 -2.82
C ARG A 24 0.84 -9.39 -2.38
N PHE A 25 0.06 -8.40 -2.78
CA PHE A 25 -1.39 -8.36 -2.61
C PHE A 25 -2.04 -8.64 -3.96
N SER A 26 -3.32 -9.03 -3.96
CA SER A 26 -4.06 -9.27 -5.21
C SER A 26 -3.89 -8.07 -6.17
N PRO A 27 -3.60 -8.26 -7.47
CA PRO A 27 -3.45 -7.13 -8.40
C PRO A 27 -4.67 -6.18 -8.44
N SER A 28 -5.85 -6.72 -8.15
CA SER A 28 -7.12 -5.98 -8.03
C SER A 28 -7.33 -5.29 -6.68
N SER A 29 -6.40 -5.43 -5.72
CA SER A 29 -6.51 -4.84 -4.38
C SER A 29 -6.35 -3.33 -4.39
N ILE A 30 -5.59 -2.77 -5.34
CA ILE A 30 -5.41 -1.33 -5.48
C ILE A 30 -6.68 -0.76 -6.11
N TRP A 31 -7.41 0.02 -5.33
CA TRP A 31 -8.66 0.63 -5.76
C TRP A 31 -8.52 2.15 -5.93
N SER A 32 -7.45 2.76 -5.43
CA SER A 32 -7.16 4.18 -5.69
C SER A 32 -5.67 4.50 -5.69
N ILE A 33 -5.26 5.36 -6.63
CA ILE A 33 -3.97 6.05 -6.61
C ILE A 33 -4.30 7.53 -6.85
N LYS A 34 -4.01 8.39 -5.88
CA LYS A 34 -4.33 9.82 -5.94
C LYS A 34 -3.05 10.63 -5.74
N ARG A 35 -2.90 11.71 -6.52
CA ARG A 35 -1.87 12.72 -6.25
C ARG A 35 -2.28 13.50 -5.00
N GLU A 36 -1.38 13.61 -4.04
CA GLU A 36 -1.59 14.39 -2.82
C GLU A 36 -1.05 15.81 -2.99
N ASP A 37 0.17 15.93 -3.51
CA ASP A 37 0.82 17.18 -3.86
C ASP A 37 1.74 17.00 -5.10
N ASP A 38 2.58 17.99 -5.39
CA ASP A 38 3.47 17.98 -6.57
C ASP A 38 4.47 16.82 -6.57
N ASN A 39 4.80 16.25 -5.41
CA ASN A 39 5.83 15.23 -5.28
C ASN A 39 5.32 13.88 -4.76
N TYR A 40 4.12 13.82 -4.18
CA TYR A 40 3.62 12.64 -3.48
C TYR A 40 2.27 12.11 -3.99
N PHE A 41 2.13 10.80 -3.87
CA PHE A 41 0.94 10.04 -4.23
C PHE A 41 0.51 9.16 -3.07
N ILE A 42 -0.81 9.05 -2.86
CA ILE A 42 -1.45 8.10 -1.95
C ILE A 42 -1.94 6.90 -2.75
N ILE A 43 -1.45 5.72 -2.39
CA ILE A 43 -1.85 4.41 -2.91
C ILE A 43 -2.74 3.74 -1.87
N MET A 44 -3.99 3.47 -2.23
CA MET A 44 -4.97 2.83 -1.36
C MET A 44 -5.26 1.42 -1.88
N PHE A 45 -5.13 0.42 -1.02
CA PHE A 45 -5.41 -0.96 -1.36
C PHE A 45 -6.03 -1.76 -0.22
N MET A 46 -6.60 -2.91 -0.58
CA MET A 46 -7.23 -3.86 0.34
C MET A 46 -6.33 -5.06 0.63
N ALA A 47 -6.01 -5.30 1.90
CA ALA A 47 -5.40 -6.55 2.33
C ALA A 47 -6.46 -7.47 2.96
N THR A 48 -6.58 -8.70 2.46
CA THR A 48 -7.56 -9.69 2.96
C THR A 48 -6.98 -10.64 4.01
N SER A 49 -5.68 -10.55 4.28
CA SER A 49 -4.96 -11.32 5.30
C SER A 49 -5.19 -10.76 6.71
N SER A 50 -4.66 -11.44 7.73
CA SER A 50 -4.63 -10.91 9.09
C SER A 50 -3.80 -9.62 9.16
N LEU A 51 -3.97 -8.84 10.25
CA LEU A 51 -3.16 -7.65 10.47
C LEU A 51 -1.66 -7.98 10.51
N GLU A 52 -1.32 -9.01 11.29
CA GLU A 52 0.07 -9.47 11.46
C GLU A 52 0.70 -9.85 10.12
N GLU A 53 -0.01 -10.62 9.30
CA GLU A 53 0.47 -11.02 7.98
C GLU A 53 0.62 -9.82 7.04
N THR A 54 -0.32 -8.87 7.10
CA THR A 54 -0.25 -7.63 6.32
C THR A 54 0.98 -6.80 6.69
N LEU A 55 1.22 -6.61 7.99
CA LEU A 55 2.40 -5.88 8.49
C LEU A 55 3.70 -6.60 8.14
N ARG A 56 3.73 -7.94 8.22
CA ARG A 56 4.89 -8.75 7.81
C ARG A 56 5.21 -8.56 6.34
N ILE A 57 4.21 -8.68 5.46
CA ILE A 57 4.39 -8.48 4.02
C ILE A 57 4.87 -7.06 3.70
N LEU A 58 4.29 -6.05 4.37
CA LEU A 58 4.74 -4.67 4.21
C LEU A 58 6.21 -4.50 4.63
N GLY A 59 6.65 -5.18 5.68
CA GLY A 59 8.05 -5.15 6.12
C GLY A 59 8.99 -5.82 5.12
N GLU A 60 8.62 -6.97 4.56
CA GLU A 60 9.45 -7.73 3.62
C GLU A 60 9.70 -7.02 2.28
N GLU A 61 8.82 -6.10 1.87
CA GLU A 61 8.97 -5.31 0.64
C GLU A 61 9.38 -3.85 0.92
N ASP A 62 9.86 -3.54 2.13
CA ASP A 62 10.21 -2.18 2.58
C ASP A 62 9.05 -1.16 2.44
N LEU A 63 7.81 -1.66 2.39
CA LEU A 63 6.59 -0.85 2.23
C LEU A 63 6.15 -0.18 3.54
N LEU A 64 6.57 -0.69 4.70
CA LEU A 64 6.27 -0.08 6.00
C LEU A 64 6.76 1.38 6.09
N TYR A 65 7.86 1.73 5.41
CA TYR A 65 8.37 3.10 5.35
C TYR A 65 7.37 4.08 4.72
N TYR A 66 6.54 3.58 3.81
CA TYR A 66 5.55 4.39 3.08
C TYR A 66 4.19 4.36 3.76
N LEU A 67 4.01 3.65 4.88
CA LEU A 67 2.72 3.47 5.53
C LEU A 67 2.18 4.77 6.10
N VAL A 68 0.96 5.12 5.69
CA VAL A 68 0.19 6.25 6.24
C VAL A 68 -0.82 5.74 7.26
N SER A 69 -1.63 4.76 6.87
CA SER A 69 -2.69 4.21 7.72
C SER A 69 -3.00 2.75 7.39
N ILE A 70 -3.48 2.03 8.40
CA ILE A 70 -4.08 0.71 8.27
C ILE A 70 -5.33 0.63 9.14
N GLU A 71 -6.48 0.37 8.54
CA GLU A 71 -7.79 0.45 9.18
C GLU A 71 -8.56 -0.85 8.96
N ALA A 72 -9.24 -1.34 9.99
CA ALA A 72 -10.13 -2.48 9.86
C ALA A 72 -11.38 -2.11 9.05
N MET A 73 -11.80 -2.99 8.15
CA MET A 73 -13.03 -2.89 7.37
C MET A 73 -14.10 -3.89 7.79
#